data_AF-A0A451B6S4-F1
#
_entry.id   AF-A0A451B6S4-F1
#
_cell.length_a   1.000
_cell.length_b   1.000
_cell.length_c   1.000
_cell.angle_alpha   90.00
_cell.angle_beta   90.00
_cell.angle_gamma   90.00
#
_symmetry.space_group_name_H-M   'P 1'
#
loop_
_entity.id
_entity.type
_entity.pdbx_description
1 polymer ?
#
loop_
_entity_poly.entity_id
_entity_poly.type
_entity_poly.pdbx_seq_one_letter_code
_entity_poly.pdbx_strand_id
1 'polypeptide(L)' 'VPYRLIGCVAGLSVKEAVEKYAERKGLYVLTQSAGTAKLANSPRFKEKVFA' A
#
# COMPACT_ATOMS: atom_id res chain seq x y z
N VAL A 1 -1.28 0.99 -23.94
CA VAL A 1 -0.49 0.39 -22.82
C VAL A 1 -1.40 -0.62 -22.13
N PRO A 2 -1.01 -1.90 -21.98
CA PRO A 2 -1.86 -2.84 -21.27
C PRO A 2 -2.02 -2.37 -19.81
N TYR A 3 -3.27 -2.30 -19.34
CA TYR A 3 -3.56 -1.98 -17.95
C TYR A 3 -2.99 -3.06 -17.03
N ARG A 4 -2.55 -2.68 -15.83
CA ARG A 4 -2.01 -3.60 -14.82
C ARG A 4 -2.89 -3.57 -13.58
N LEU A 5 -3.31 -4.74 -13.09
CA LEU A 5 -4.04 -4.86 -11.83
C LEU A 5 -3.03 -4.89 -10.68
N ILE A 6 -3.23 -4.01 -9.70
CA ILE A 6 -2.40 -3.89 -8.51
C ILE A 6 -3.29 -3.80 -7.28
N GLY A 7 -2.77 -4.23 -6.12
CA GLY A 7 -3.53 -4.26 -4.87
C GLY A 7 -3.14 -3.14 -3.90
N CYS A 8 -4.09 -2.75 -3.05
CA CYS A 8 -3.90 -1.74 -2.01
C CYS A 8 -4.68 -2.10 -0.75
N VAL A 9 -4.12 -1.78 0.42
CA VAL A 9 -4.82 -1.72 1.71
C VAL A 9 -4.95 -0.25 2.10
N ALA A 10 -6.17 0.24 2.25
CA ALA A 10 -6.43 1.64 2.60
C ALA A 10 -7.24 1.76 3.90
N GLY A 11 -6.90 2.72 4.75
CA GLY A 11 -7.65 3.00 5.97
C GLY A 11 -7.27 4.31 6.64
N LEU A 12 -8.19 4.87 7.44
CA LEU A 12 -7.94 6.05 8.28
C LEU A 12 -6.89 5.77 9.38
N SER A 13 -6.78 4.52 9.82
CA SER A 13 -5.70 4.05 10.68
C SER A 13 -5.40 2.62 10.28
N VAL A 14 -4.15 2.37 9.87
CA VAL A 14 -3.64 1.04 9.59
C VAL A 14 -2.58 0.75 10.65
N LYS A 15 -2.73 -0.35 11.39
CA LYS A 15 -1.73 -0.72 12.40
C LYS A 15 -0.41 -1.07 11.69
N GLU A 16 0.72 -0.65 12.24
CA GLU A 16 2.05 -0.88 11.65
C GLU A 16 2.30 -2.34 11.23
N ALA A 17 1.84 -3.31 12.02
CA ALA A 17 1.96 -4.73 11.69
C ALA A 17 1.21 -5.12 10.40
N VAL A 18 0.05 -4.49 10.16
CA VAL A 18 -0.75 -4.67 8.94
C VAL A 18 -0.08 -3.98 7.76
N GLU A 19 0.47 -2.77 7.94
CA GLU A 19 1.23 -2.06 6.91
C GLU A 19 2.41 -2.92 6.41
N LYS A 20 3.23 -3.40 7.35
CA LYS A 20 4.39 -4.26 7.06
C LYS A 20 3.99 -5.57 6.40
N TYR A 21 2.87 -6.17 6.80
CA TYR A 21 2.39 -7.40 6.19
C TYR A 21 1.91 -7.16 4.76
N ALA A 22 1.11 -6.12 4.53
CA ALA A 22 0.61 -5.74 3.21
C ALA A 22 1.76 -5.39 2.26
N GLU A 23 2.75 -4.62 2.73
CA GLU A 23 3.95 -4.30 1.95
C GLU A 23 4.71 -5.58 1.54
N ARG A 24 4.95 -6.51 2.47
CA ARG A 24 5.58 -7.81 2.15
C ARG A 24 4.79 -8.65 1.15
N LYS A 25 3.48 -8.43 1.03
CA LYS A 25 2.62 -9.09 0.03
C LYS A 25 2.57 -8.35 -1.31
N GLY A 26 3.32 -7.26 -1.45
CA GLY A 26 3.37 -6.46 -2.66
C GLY A 26 2.16 -5.53 -2.82
N LEU A 27 1.48 -5.18 -1.72
CA LEU A 27 0.33 -4.28 -1.74
C LEU A 27 0.76 -2.86 -1.36
N TYR A 28 0.20 -1.87 -2.06
CA TYR A 28 0.27 -0.49 -1.58
C TYR A 28 -0.46 -0.36 -0.25
N VAL A 29 -0.01 0.56 0.59
CA VAL A 29 -0.61 0.87 1.88
C VAL A 29 -0.92 2.36 1.90
N LEU A 30 -2.19 2.69 1.95
CA LEU A 30 -2.69 4.06 1.96
C LEU A 30 -3.25 4.37 3.34
N THR A 31 -2.62 5.28 4.05
CA THR A 31 -3.02 5.75 5.38
C THR A 31 -3.33 7.24 5.33
N GLN A 32 -3.72 7.84 6.44
CA GLN A 32 -3.86 9.30 6.54
C GLN A 32 -2.79 9.91 7.44
N SER A 33 -2.39 11.13 7.12
CA SER A 33 -1.56 11.96 7.97
C SER A 33 -2.08 13.40 7.88
N ALA A 34 -2.44 13.99 9.02
CA ALA A 34 -2.91 15.37 9.12
C ALA A 34 -4.03 15.72 8.10
N GLY A 35 -4.99 14.81 7.92
CA GLY A 35 -6.14 15.01 7.02
C GLY A 35 -5.87 14.78 5.54
N THR A 36 -4.66 14.35 5.16
CA THR A 36 -4.31 13.98 3.78
C THR A 36 -3.97 12.50 3.66
N ALA A 37 -4.24 11.92 2.50
CA ALA A 37 -3.83 10.56 2.19
C ALA A 37 -2.31 10.47 1.97
N LYS A 38 -1.69 9.41 2.50
CA LYS A 38 -0.26 9.15 2.42
C LYS A 38 0.00 7.68 2.10
N LEU A 39 1.01 7.41 1.28
CA LEU A 39 1.57 6.07 1.12
C LEU A 39 2.50 5.74 2.29
N ALA A 40 2.25 4.62 2.96
CA ALA A 40 3.05 4.14 4.08
C ALA A 40 4.17 3.18 3.66
N ASN A 41 4.16 2.69 2.41
CA ASN A 41 5.17 1.77 1.90
C ASN A 41 6.58 2.37 1.98
N SER A 42 7.59 1.51 2.17
CA SER A 42 8.99 1.92 2.09
C SER A 42 9.36 2.47 0.69
N PRO A 43 10.39 3.33 0.59
CA PRO A 43 10.86 3.85 -0.71
C PRO A 43 11.37 2.78 -1.69
N ARG A 44 11.64 1.56 -1.19
CA ARG A 44 12.11 0.42 -1.99
C ARG A 44 10.98 -0.55 -2.34
N PHE A 45 9.74 -0.22 -2.00
CA PHE A 45 8.59 -1.05 -2.29
C PHE A 45 8.44 -1.32 -3.79
N LYS A 46 8.03 -2.54 -4.11
CA LYS A 46 7.69 -2.98 -5.45
C LYS A 46 6.34 -3.66 -5.43
N GLU A 47 5.42 -3.20 -6.27
CA GLU A 47 4.07 -3.71 -6.32
C GLU A 47 4.01 -5.13 -6.89
N LYS A 48 3.13 -5.95 -6.34
CA LYS A 48 2.69 -7.18 -6.98
C LYS A 48 1.68 -6.81 -8.07
N VAL A 49 2.00 -7.20 -9.30
CA VAL A 49 1.06 -7.16 -10.41
C VAL A 49 0.23 -8.44 -10.38
N PHE A 50 -1.08 -8.30 -10.36
CA PHE A 50 -2.04 -9.38 -10.48
C PHE A 50 -2.41 -9.52 -11.97
N ALA A 51 -2.52 -10.77 -12.44
CA ALA A 51 -2.93 -11.11 -13.79
C ALA A 51 -4.45 -11.05 -13.91
#